data_AF-A0A7V8JH28-F1
#
_entry.id   AF-A0A7V8JH28-F1
#
_cell.length_a   1.000
_cell.length_b   1.000
_cell.length_c   1.000
_cell.angle_alpha   90.00
_cell.angle_beta   90.00
_cell.angle_gamma   90.00
#
_symmetry.space_group_name_H-M   'P 1'
#
loop_
_entity.id
_entity.type
_entity.pdbx_description
1 polymer ?
#
loop_
_entity_poly.entity_id
_entity_poly.type
_entity_poly.pdbx_seq_one_letter_code
_entity_poly.pdbx_strand_id
1 'polypeptide(L)'
;MNRYICYGLLLSLISSSAHAAVANPTSLKYFDENGNLVGQSIRLCSNHLFTGGNTHTAYFIEETMTCSTQVKGVEPREIVPIVPGTKVTRYTLPGFLDITTACRIARCVPAQLPEVDVLWDEGWTPVEGRGK
;
A
#
# COMPACT_ATOMS: atom_id res chain seq x y z
N MET A 1 -46.11 -47.44 11.57
CA MET A 1 -46.08 -46.01 11.93
C MET A 1 -45.17 -45.82 13.14
N ASN A 2 -43.97 -45.28 12.97
CA ASN A 2 -43.41 -44.36 13.97
C ASN A 2 -42.31 -43.53 13.33
N ARG A 3 -42.53 -42.21 13.29
CA ARG A 3 -41.68 -41.20 12.67
C ARG A 3 -40.70 -40.69 13.73
N TYR A 4 -39.41 -40.65 13.42
CA TYR A 4 -38.47 -39.82 14.15
C TYR A 4 -37.83 -38.83 13.18
N ILE A 5 -38.38 -37.63 13.23
CA ILE A 5 -37.83 -36.39 12.67
C ILE A 5 -36.76 -35.95 13.66
N CYS A 6 -35.47 -36.04 13.28
CA CYS A 6 -34.42 -35.32 13.99
C CYS A 6 -33.95 -34.18 13.09
N TYR A 7 -34.19 -32.98 13.60
CA TYR A 7 -33.95 -31.68 12.98
C TYR A 7 -32.49 -31.50 12.61
N GLY A 8 -32.28 -30.92 11.42
CA GLY A 8 -30.97 -30.65 10.85
C GLY A 8 -30.11 -29.74 11.71
N LEU A 9 -28.88 -30.19 11.96
CA LEU A 9 -27.80 -29.36 12.46
C LEU A 9 -27.15 -28.68 11.24
N LEU A 10 -27.71 -27.58 10.79
CA LEU A 10 -27.07 -26.68 9.81
C LEU A 10 -25.89 -25.98 10.52
N LEU A 11 -24.71 -26.59 10.46
CA LEU A 11 -23.45 -25.91 10.75
C LEU A 11 -23.24 -24.84 9.67
N SER A 12 -23.64 -23.60 9.96
CA SER A 12 -23.25 -22.43 9.19
C SER A 12 -21.74 -22.24 9.35
N LEU A 13 -20.99 -22.64 8.32
CA LEU A 13 -19.59 -22.27 8.12
C LEU A 13 -19.52 -20.75 7.95
N ILE A 14 -19.27 -20.05 9.05
CA ILE A 14 -18.88 -18.65 9.03
C ILE A 14 -17.48 -18.63 8.40
N SER A 15 -17.44 -18.47 7.08
CA SER A 15 -16.20 -18.31 6.33
C SER A 15 -15.68 -16.91 6.61
N SER A 16 -15.03 -16.73 7.76
CA SER A 16 -14.26 -15.52 8.04
C SER A 16 -13.20 -15.41 6.96
N SER A 17 -13.36 -14.46 6.05
CA SER A 17 -12.33 -14.08 5.08
C SER A 17 -11.15 -13.50 5.86
N ALA A 18 -10.22 -14.37 6.27
CA ALA A 18 -8.94 -13.97 6.84
C ALA A 18 -8.13 -13.31 5.72
N HIS A 19 -8.11 -11.99 5.70
CA HIS A 19 -7.19 -11.25 4.84
C HIS A 19 -5.79 -11.45 5.41
N ALA A 20 -4.91 -12.07 4.61
CA ALA A 20 -3.50 -12.21 4.98
C ALA A 20 -2.88 -10.80 5.02
N ALA A 21 -2.48 -10.34 6.20
CA ALA A 21 -1.75 -9.09 6.35
C ALA A 21 -0.43 -9.14 5.56
N VAL A 22 0.03 -7.99 5.09
CA VAL A 22 1.29 -7.85 4.34
C VAL A 22 2.40 -7.52 5.33
N ALA A 23 3.58 -8.15 5.22
CA ALA A 23 4.69 -7.82 6.13
C ALA A 23 5.33 -6.46 5.80
N ASN A 24 5.49 -6.17 4.51
CA ASN A 24 6.10 -4.93 4.01
C ASN A 24 5.21 -4.27 2.96
N PRO A 25 4.33 -3.33 3.32
CA PRO A 25 3.54 -2.55 2.37
C PRO A 25 4.44 -1.62 1.57
N THR A 26 3.97 -1.25 0.38
CA THR A 26 4.68 -0.36 -0.54
C THR A 26 3.75 0.71 -1.08
N SER A 27 4.24 1.94 -1.16
CA SER A 27 3.58 3.05 -1.85
C SER A 27 4.50 3.58 -2.93
N LEU A 28 4.07 3.47 -4.19
CA LEU A 28 4.71 4.10 -5.34
C LEU A 28 3.91 5.34 -5.73
N LYS A 29 4.58 6.47 -5.84
CA LYS A 29 4.02 7.76 -6.26
C LYS A 29 4.73 8.19 -7.53
N TYR A 30 3.96 8.43 -8.59
CA TYR A 30 4.46 8.60 -9.96
C TYR A 30 4.45 10.05 -10.38
N PHE A 31 5.48 10.45 -11.12
CA PHE A 31 5.64 11.80 -11.64
C PHE A 31 5.67 11.80 -13.17
N ASP A 32 5.24 12.90 -13.77
CA ASP A 32 5.47 13.19 -15.19
C ASP A 32 6.87 13.79 -15.43
N GLU A 33 7.22 14.02 -16.69
CA GLU A 33 8.49 14.68 -17.07
C GLU A 33 8.62 16.12 -16.58
N ASN A 34 7.52 16.76 -16.18
CA ASN A 34 7.49 18.11 -15.64
C ASN A 34 7.56 18.12 -14.10
N GLY A 35 7.65 16.95 -13.47
CA GLY A 35 7.75 16.81 -12.02
C GLY A 35 6.41 16.95 -11.29
N ASN A 36 5.29 16.89 -12.00
CA ASN A 36 3.97 16.86 -11.39
C ASN A 36 3.65 15.45 -10.92
N LEU A 37 2.98 15.34 -9.76
CA LEU A 37 2.43 14.06 -9.32
C LEU A 37 1.25 13.68 -10.20
N VAL A 38 1.28 12.48 -10.79
CA VAL A 38 0.27 12.04 -11.76
C VAL A 38 -0.38 10.71 -11.41
N GLY A 39 0.12 10.00 -10.40
CA GLY A 39 -0.51 8.75 -9.98
C GLY A 39 0.08 8.16 -8.71
N GLN A 40 -0.59 7.15 -8.19
CA GLN A 40 -0.16 6.36 -7.04
C GLN A 40 -0.55 4.88 -7.23
N SER A 41 0.33 3.99 -6.78
CA SER A 41 0.03 2.58 -6.55
C SER A 41 0.48 2.22 -5.15
N ILE A 42 -0.46 1.86 -4.27
CA ILE A 42 -0.18 1.60 -2.86
C ILE A 42 -0.79 0.29 -2.41
N ARG A 43 0.03 -0.57 -1.81
CA ARG A 43 -0.39 -1.77 -1.09
C ARG A 43 -0.29 -1.47 0.39
N LEU A 44 -1.40 -1.64 1.11
CA LEU A 44 -1.51 -1.41 2.55
C LEU A 44 -1.23 -2.70 3.36
N CYS A 45 -1.00 -2.55 4.66
CA CYS A 45 -0.87 -3.62 5.66
C CYS A 45 -2.06 -4.58 5.66
N SER A 46 -3.25 -4.04 5.41
CA SER A 46 -4.51 -4.77 5.25
C SER A 46 -4.62 -5.58 3.96
N ASN A 47 -3.58 -5.56 3.12
CA ASN A 47 -3.51 -6.20 1.80
C ASN A 47 -4.45 -5.61 0.73
N HIS A 48 -5.05 -4.46 1.02
CA HIS A 48 -5.73 -3.65 0.00
C HIS A 48 -4.68 -3.01 -0.91
N LEU A 49 -4.91 -3.10 -2.22
CA LEU A 49 -4.13 -2.43 -3.24
C LEU A 49 -4.97 -1.31 -3.84
N PHE A 50 -4.47 -0.08 -3.84
CA PHE A 50 -5.10 1.03 -4.53
C PHE A 50 -4.21 1.48 -5.68
N THR A 51 -4.81 1.78 -6.82
CA THR A 51 -4.12 2.35 -7.97
C THR A 51 -4.94 3.49 -8.54
N GLY A 52 -4.33 4.64 -8.76
CA GLY A 52 -4.99 5.82 -9.31
C GLY A 52 -4.04 6.65 -10.17
N GLY A 53 -4.62 7.35 -11.14
CA GLY A 53 -3.88 8.22 -12.05
C GLY A 53 -3.03 7.47 -13.06
N ASN A 54 -1.97 8.12 -13.56
CA ASN A 54 -1.00 7.55 -14.49
C ASN A 54 0.15 6.88 -13.71
N THR A 55 0.19 5.55 -13.75
CA THR A 55 1.27 4.73 -13.17
C THR A 55 2.28 4.22 -14.19
N HIS A 56 2.16 4.63 -15.46
CA HIS A 56 3.03 4.22 -16.56
C HIS A 56 4.03 5.34 -16.87
N THR A 57 4.86 5.69 -15.88
CA THR A 57 5.93 6.67 -16.04
C THR A 57 7.26 6.11 -15.53
N ALA A 58 8.36 6.70 -15.99
CA ALA A 58 9.70 6.32 -15.53
C ALA A 58 10.06 6.93 -14.17
N TYR A 59 9.33 7.96 -13.73
CA TYR A 59 9.65 8.75 -12.55
C TYR A 59 8.75 8.39 -11.39
N PHE A 60 9.35 8.02 -10.26
CA PHE A 60 8.62 7.58 -9.08
C PHE A 60 9.39 7.83 -7.78
N ILE A 61 8.66 7.84 -6.68
CA ILE A 61 9.15 7.63 -5.32
C ILE A 61 8.49 6.36 -4.79
N GLU A 62 9.29 5.46 -4.23
CA GLU A 62 8.85 4.24 -3.56
C GLU A 62 9.11 4.39 -2.05
N GLU A 63 8.05 4.18 -1.28
CA GLU A 63 8.08 4.14 0.18
C GLU A 63 7.74 2.73 0.63
N THR A 64 8.67 2.08 1.33
CA THR A 64 8.44 0.76 1.93
C THR A 64 8.32 0.93 3.44
N MET A 65 7.38 0.20 4.04
CA MET A 65 7.17 0.22 5.49
C MET A 65 7.09 -1.19 6.05
N THR A 66 7.04 -1.29 7.38
CA THR A 66 6.83 -2.56 8.09
C THR A 66 5.51 -2.46 8.83
N CYS A 67 4.65 -3.47 8.69
CA CYS A 67 3.42 -3.51 9.47
C CYS A 67 3.72 -3.87 10.93
N SER A 68 3.03 -3.19 11.83
CA SER A 68 3.09 -3.45 13.28
C SER A 68 2.56 -4.84 13.64
N THR A 69 1.67 -5.41 12.82
CA THR A 69 1.22 -6.79 12.95
C THR A 69 2.20 -7.71 12.23
N GLN A 70 3.06 -8.38 13.00
CA GLN A 70 3.95 -9.41 12.46
C GLN A 70 3.11 -10.52 11.84
N VAL A 71 3.22 -10.71 10.53
CA VAL A 71 2.64 -11.87 9.86
C VAL A 71 3.41 -13.09 10.35
N LYS A 72 2.73 -14.00 11.04
CA LYS A 72 3.37 -15.17 11.66
C LYS A 72 4.15 -15.97 10.60
N GLY A 73 5.46 -16.08 10.76
CA GLY A 73 6.36 -16.79 9.84
C GLY A 73 6.93 -15.95 8.69
N VAL A 74 6.65 -14.64 8.64
CA VAL A 74 7.32 -13.71 7.72
C VAL A 74 8.20 -12.78 8.55
N GLU A 75 9.51 -12.95 8.44
CA GLU A 75 10.46 -12.02 9.04
C GLU A 75 10.34 -10.66 8.32
N PRO A 76 10.12 -9.54 9.03
CA PRO A 76 10.17 -8.23 8.42
C PRO A 76 11.53 -8.04 7.75
N ARG A 77 11.53 -7.49 6.54
CA ARG A 77 12.80 -7.13 5.90
C ARG A 77 13.34 -5.91 6.64
N GLU A 78 14.64 -5.86 6.87
CA GLU A 78 15.26 -4.61 7.31
C GLU A 78 15.10 -3.57 6.20
N ILE A 79 14.37 -2.49 6.48
CA ILE A 79 14.11 -1.41 5.55
C ILE A 79 14.97 -0.22 5.97
N VAL A 80 15.99 0.07 5.17
CA VAL A 80 16.85 1.25 5.36
C VAL A 80 16.37 2.36 4.42
N PRO A 81 15.84 3.48 4.96
CA PRO A 81 15.42 4.59 4.12
C PRO A 81 16.64 5.30 3.52
N ILE A 82 16.55 5.69 2.25
CA ILE A 82 17.60 6.43 1.54
C ILE A 82 17.47 7.94 1.71
N VAL A 83 16.28 8.43 2.11
CA VAL A 83 16.05 9.83 2.48
C VAL A 83 15.84 9.93 4.00
N PRO A 84 16.73 10.61 4.74
CA PRO A 84 16.65 10.69 6.19
C PRO A 84 15.30 11.20 6.70
N GLY A 85 14.77 10.56 7.74
CA GLY A 85 13.50 10.95 8.37
C GLY A 85 12.23 10.56 7.61
N THR A 86 12.35 9.85 6.48
CA THR A 86 11.21 9.39 5.67
C THR A 86 11.17 7.87 5.54
N LYS A 87 10.18 7.35 4.81
CA LYS A 87 10.08 5.94 4.42
C LYS A 87 10.56 5.65 2.99
N VAL A 88 11.17 6.64 2.33
CA VAL A 88 11.63 6.48 0.94
C VAL A 88 12.78 5.48 0.89
N THR A 89 12.60 4.41 0.12
CA THR A 89 13.59 3.35 -0.08
C THR A 89 14.18 3.37 -1.48
N ARG A 90 13.47 3.96 -2.44
CA ARG A 90 13.90 4.07 -3.83
C ARG A 90 13.21 5.26 -4.50
N TYR A 91 13.89 5.90 -5.44
CA TYR A 91 13.26 6.89 -6.32
C TYR A 91 13.96 6.96 -7.67
N THR A 92 13.28 7.53 -8.65
CA THR A 92 13.82 7.98 -9.93
C THR A 92 13.07 9.26 -10.29
N LEU A 93 13.77 10.38 -10.42
CA LEU A 93 13.15 11.69 -10.60
C LEU A 93 13.64 12.34 -11.91
N PRO A 94 12.86 13.28 -12.48
CA PRO A 94 13.37 14.14 -13.54
C PRO A 94 14.62 14.87 -13.07
N GLY A 95 15.58 15.11 -13.97
CA GLY A 95 16.91 15.60 -13.59
C GLY A 95 16.94 17.00 -12.92
N PHE A 96 15.87 17.78 -13.06
CA PHE A 96 15.73 19.08 -12.41
C PHE A 96 15.02 19.03 -11.05
N LEU A 97 14.36 17.91 -10.71
CA LEU A 97 13.54 17.79 -9.51
C LEU A 97 14.36 17.15 -8.39
N ASP A 98 14.66 17.93 -7.36
CA ASP A 98 15.34 17.40 -6.18
C ASP A 98 14.40 16.54 -5.31
N ILE A 99 14.99 15.61 -4.57
CA ILE A 99 14.24 14.67 -3.73
C ILE A 99 13.44 15.34 -2.60
N THR A 100 13.92 16.47 -2.07
CA THR A 100 13.22 17.20 -0.99
C THR A 100 11.95 17.83 -1.53
N THR A 101 12.03 18.47 -2.70
CA THR A 101 10.88 19.05 -3.40
C THR A 101 9.93 17.96 -3.86
N ALA A 102 10.43 16.86 -4.44
CA ALA A 102 9.60 15.73 -4.84
C ALA A 102 8.84 15.14 -3.66
N CYS A 103 9.49 14.99 -2.50
CA CYS A 103 8.82 14.49 -1.30
C CYS A 103 7.76 15.44 -0.74
N ARG A 104 7.95 16.75 -0.87
CA ARG A 104 6.91 17.73 -0.51
C ARG A 104 5.69 17.59 -1.41
N ILE A 105 5.89 17.42 -2.73
CA ILE A 105 4.81 17.22 -3.70
C ILE A 105 4.10 15.89 -3.44
N ALA A 106 4.85 14.80 -3.31
CA ALA A 106 4.33 13.45 -3.09
C ALA A 106 3.87 13.18 -1.64
N ARG A 107 3.91 14.18 -0.74
CA ARG A 107 3.58 14.01 0.68
C ARG A 107 4.26 12.77 1.28
N CYS A 108 5.58 12.68 1.13
CA CYS A 108 6.37 11.57 1.68
C CYS A 108 6.11 11.45 3.18
N VAL A 109 5.96 10.23 3.63
CA VAL A 109 5.55 9.92 4.99
C VAL A 109 6.78 9.89 5.89
N PRO A 110 6.72 10.58 7.04
CA PRO A 110 7.79 10.56 8.02
C PRO A 110 7.97 9.15 8.60
N ALA A 111 9.20 8.82 8.98
CA ALA A 111 9.58 7.48 9.43
C ALA A 111 8.73 6.95 10.60
N GLN A 112 8.22 7.86 11.46
CA GLN A 112 7.49 7.53 12.68
C GLN A 112 6.03 7.11 12.46
N LEU A 113 5.45 7.38 11.28
CA LEU A 113 4.06 7.00 11.01
C LEU A 113 3.95 5.52 10.63
N PRO A 114 2.83 4.84 10.95
CA PRO A 114 2.70 3.41 10.75
C PRO A 114 2.51 3.04 9.27
N GLU A 115 1.82 3.87 8.49
CA GLU A 115 1.42 3.56 7.13
C GLU A 115 1.36 4.82 6.24
N VAL A 116 1.42 4.63 4.92
CA VAL A 116 1.24 5.70 3.94
C VAL A 116 -0.22 5.84 3.54
N ASP A 117 -0.68 7.07 3.39
CA ASP A 117 -2.05 7.34 2.98
C ASP A 117 -2.26 7.15 1.48
N VAL A 118 -3.48 6.71 1.15
CA VAL A 118 -4.00 6.75 -0.23
C VAL A 118 -4.35 8.20 -0.55
N LEU A 119 -3.87 8.69 -1.70
CA LEU A 119 -4.11 10.05 -2.18
C LEU A 119 -5.43 10.11 -2.96
N TRP A 120 -6.46 10.65 -2.32
CA TRP A 120 -7.82 10.77 -2.88
C TRP A 120 -8.07 12.13 -3.55
N ASP A 121 -7.25 13.13 -3.28
CA ASP A 121 -7.47 14.55 -3.58
C ASP A 121 -6.60 15.10 -4.72
N GLU A 122 -5.99 14.23 -5.53
CA GLU A 122 -5.00 14.62 -6.55
C GLU A 122 -5.58 14.65 -7.99
N GLY A 123 -6.92 14.68 -8.12
CA GLY A 123 -7.58 14.78 -9.43
C GLY A 123 -7.74 13.46 -10.19
N TRP A 124 -7.28 12.34 -9.62
CA TRP A 124 -7.64 10.98 -10.06
C TRP A 124 -8.42 10.25 -8.97
N THR A 125 -9.18 9.22 -9.37
CA THR A 125 -9.91 8.35 -8.43
C THR A 125 -9.13 7.05 -8.25
N PRO A 126 -8.59 6.77 -7.04
CA PRO A 126 -8.01 5.48 -6.73
C PRO A 126 -9.04 4.37 -6.87
N VAL A 127 -8.66 3.29 -7.53
CA VAL A 127 -9.45 2.06 -7.67
C VAL A 127 -8.84 0.99 -6.78
N GLU A 128 -9.69 0.32 -6.01
CA GLU A 128 -9.30 -0.77 -5.14
C GLU A 128 -9.18 -2.09 -5.91
N GLY A 129 -8.11 -2.83 -5.67
CA GLY A 129 -7.90 -4.20 -6.07
C GLY A 129 -7.41 -5.06 -4.91
N ARG A 130 -7.38 -6.37 -5.10
CA ARG A 130 -6.71 -7.28 -4.16
C ARG A 130 -5.25 -7.46 -4.56
N GLY A 131 -4.33 -7.22 -3.64
CA GLY A 131 -2.95 -7.66 -3.78
C GLY A 131 -2.92 -9.18 -3.93
N LYS A 132 -2.43 -9.67 -5.07
CA LYS A 132 -2.19 -11.10 -5.30
C LYS A 132 -1.12 -11.63 -4.35
#